data_AF-A0A2C4PZR8-F1
#
_entry.id   AF-A0A2C4PZR8-F1
#
_cell.length_a   1.000
_cell.length_b   1.000
_cell.length_c   1.000
_cell.angle_alpha   90.00
_cell.angle_beta   90.00
_cell.angle_gamma   90.00
#
_symmetry.space_group_name_H-M   'P 1'
#
loop_
_entity.id
_entity.type
_entity.pdbx_description
1 polymer ?
#
loop_
_entity_poly.entity_id
_entity_poly.type
_entity_poly.pdbx_seq_one_letter_code
_entity_poly.pdbx_strand_id
1 'polypeptide(L)'
;MGRKIREEHDNELRQQRIRETLGSKPDNYFILTNDAELPKFMVRLREEVLLQRKEWTDRFELLGVESMTAGDFEGTGIDSYIDLSIGFSIWLPLLNEGYYLPYGHVDGFDVPYAFEDGDKQLTRSKVISTISPYLSNSNHGKTFHMGAARYDLHIALNDGYRISGCVWDTLDAMNLMNEHEEAYGLKPLVQKYGHLFGVEGTVFTFEDLFGNRSPAPFNTEIVGIYAINDVKYGWSLFNWQFEVMKKTDHLMHCYSMVDKDLPETDVFMERCGFRIDLDLLSRLEAEFEPKIEEATKRVFETYGIDDEFVRVMDRKINANKITKWINAQQKRIEKSQEKIEKKQTKVSDLEKAGKTHTKSYTNEVALLDKYRSELRDLAEPVVDNAPQEITEFSITNGNHIGYLIYDHLGIEDKTFKIDRNKKRSTAADVLDMYYEDEPALEPLATVAEYTKLLTTYIRPILGSGEDLSVLEIDGRLHSNFKAGGTKTGRYSSSSYNARPTEVVAWA
;
A
#
# COMPACT_ATOMS: atom_id res chain seq x y z
N MET A 1 24.28 11.63 8.79
CA MET A 1 24.29 11.77 10.26
C MET A 1 22.87 11.68 10.85
N GLY A 2 21.89 12.46 10.37
CA GLY A 2 20.51 12.40 10.89
C GLY A 2 19.75 11.08 10.71
N ARG A 3 19.97 10.34 9.61
CA ARG A 3 19.35 9.03 9.37
C ARG A 3 19.83 7.98 10.39
N LYS A 4 21.15 7.86 10.56
CA LYS A 4 21.78 6.93 11.50
C LYS A 4 21.39 7.19 12.96
N ILE A 5 21.35 8.45 13.38
CA ILE A 5 20.92 8.83 14.74
C ILE A 5 19.44 8.49 14.97
N ARG A 6 18.60 8.66 13.94
CA ARG A 6 17.18 8.28 14.01
C ARG A 6 17.02 6.76 14.13
N GLU A 7 17.74 5.99 13.31
CA GLU A 7 17.75 4.53 13.37
C GLU A 7 18.25 4.00 14.73
N GLU A 8 19.28 4.62 15.32
CA GLU A 8 19.78 4.29 16.66
C GLU A 8 18.71 4.57 17.74
N HIS A 9 18.05 5.73 17.67
CA HIS A 9 16.98 6.10 18.60
C HIS A 9 15.75 5.18 18.49
N ASP A 10 15.32 4.87 17.27
CA ASP A 10 14.19 3.98 17.02
C ASP A 10 14.49 2.56 17.53
N ASN A 11 15.73 2.11 17.40
CA ASN A 11 16.19 0.84 17.96
C ASN A 11 16.17 0.86 19.49
N GLU A 12 16.68 1.90 20.15
CA GLU A 12 16.64 2.03 21.61
C GLU A 12 15.21 2.00 22.16
N LEU A 13 14.29 2.72 21.49
CA LEU A 13 12.88 2.75 21.85
C LEU A 13 12.22 1.38 21.69
N ARG A 14 12.52 0.67 20.59
CA ARG A 14 12.06 -0.72 20.39
C ARG A 14 12.55 -1.64 21.50
N GLN A 15 13.83 -1.56 21.88
CA GLN A 15 14.37 -2.34 23.01
C GLN A 15 13.63 -2.05 24.31
N GLN A 16 13.31 -0.79 24.58
CA GLN A 16 12.56 -0.42 25.77
C GLN A 16 11.16 -1.04 25.78
N ARG A 17 10.45 -0.97 24.65
CA ARG A 17 9.10 -1.52 24.50
C ARG A 17 9.08 -3.04 24.61
N ILE A 18 10.08 -3.73 24.06
CA ILE A 18 10.22 -5.18 24.23
C ILE A 18 10.44 -5.52 25.71
N ARG A 19 11.31 -4.79 26.42
CA ARG A 19 11.53 -5.00 27.85
C ARG A 19 10.26 -4.76 28.67
N GLU A 20 9.50 -3.72 28.35
CA GLU A 20 8.22 -3.44 28.99
C GLU A 20 7.21 -4.55 28.74
N THR A 21 7.13 -5.05 27.51
CA THR A 21 6.23 -6.15 27.13
C THR A 21 6.57 -7.44 27.88
N LEU A 22 7.84 -7.82 27.93
CA LEU A 22 8.31 -8.99 28.68
C LEU A 22 8.07 -8.83 30.19
N GLY A 23 8.36 -7.65 30.74
CA GLY A 23 8.22 -7.36 32.17
C GLY A 23 6.78 -7.23 32.65
N SER A 24 5.82 -7.00 31.74
CA SER A 24 4.39 -6.83 32.04
C SER A 24 3.54 -8.03 31.65
N LYS A 25 4.15 -9.17 31.29
CA LYS A 25 3.45 -10.41 30.91
C LYS A 25 2.45 -10.83 32.01
N PRO A 26 1.14 -10.87 31.72
CA PRO A 26 0.14 -11.33 32.68
C PRO A 26 0.30 -12.81 33.06
N ASP A 27 -0.09 -13.16 34.29
CA ASP A 27 -0.02 -14.54 34.80
C ASP A 27 -0.92 -15.52 34.05
N ASN A 28 -2.00 -15.01 33.45
CA ASN A 28 -2.95 -15.78 32.66
C ASN A 28 -2.54 -15.91 31.18
N TYR A 29 -1.31 -15.55 30.82
CA TYR A 29 -0.76 -15.72 29.48
C TYR A 29 0.16 -16.95 29.44
N PHE A 30 -0.26 -17.95 28.68
CA PHE A 30 0.38 -19.25 28.58
C PHE A 30 1.02 -19.45 27.20
N ILE A 31 2.35 -19.44 27.16
CA ILE A 31 3.12 -19.69 25.95
C ILE A 31 3.61 -21.14 26.02
N LEU A 32 3.02 -22.01 25.21
CA LEU A 32 3.23 -23.46 25.30
C LEU A 32 4.39 -23.86 24.39
N THR A 33 5.46 -24.41 24.96
CA THR A 33 6.68 -24.74 24.18
C THR A 33 7.02 -26.23 24.22
N ASN A 34 6.22 -27.03 24.93
CA ASN A 34 6.38 -28.47 25.03
C ASN A 34 5.10 -29.21 24.62
N ASP A 35 5.23 -30.17 23.70
CA ASP A 35 4.10 -30.96 23.21
C ASP A 35 3.29 -31.66 24.32
N ALA A 36 3.90 -31.96 25.47
CA ALA A 36 3.23 -32.54 26.62
C ALA A 36 2.16 -31.63 27.26
N GLU A 37 2.16 -30.34 26.91
CA GLU A 37 1.21 -29.34 27.39
C GLU A 37 -0.10 -29.33 26.57
N LEU A 38 -0.04 -29.79 25.31
CA LEU A 38 -1.17 -29.79 24.37
C LEU A 38 -2.43 -30.48 24.93
N PRO A 39 -2.36 -31.67 25.57
CA PRO A 39 -3.55 -32.29 26.14
C PRO A 39 -4.18 -31.47 27.27
N LYS A 40 -3.39 -30.78 28.08
CA LYS A 40 -3.90 -29.92 29.18
C LYS A 40 -4.60 -28.69 28.62
N PHE A 41 -4.01 -28.07 27.60
CA PHE A 41 -4.64 -26.96 26.88
C PHE A 41 -6.00 -27.37 26.30
N MET A 42 -6.10 -28.54 25.66
CA MET A 42 -7.38 -29.02 25.11
C MET A 42 -8.44 -29.30 26.20
N VAL A 43 -8.04 -29.62 27.43
CA VAL A 43 -8.99 -29.72 28.55
C VAL A 43 -9.53 -28.34 28.92
N ARG A 44 -8.66 -27.31 29.03
CA ARG A 44 -9.08 -25.93 29.31
C ARG A 44 -10.00 -25.38 28.22
N LEU A 45 -9.67 -25.61 26.95
CA LEU A 45 -10.52 -25.20 25.83
C LEU A 45 -11.92 -25.86 25.86
N ARG A 46 -12.00 -27.15 26.23
CA ARG A 46 -13.31 -27.82 26.40
C ARG A 46 -14.08 -27.26 27.60
N GLU A 47 -13.39 -26.96 28.69
CA GLU A 47 -13.99 -26.35 29.88
C GLU A 47 -14.59 -24.98 29.54
N GLU A 48 -13.86 -24.13 28.82
CA GLU A 48 -14.36 -22.86 28.29
C GLU A 48 -15.65 -23.06 27.50
N VAL A 49 -15.66 -23.96 26.51
CA VAL A 49 -16.85 -24.23 25.68
C VAL A 49 -18.03 -24.72 26.52
N LEU A 50 -17.79 -25.60 27.50
CA LEU A 50 -18.84 -26.11 28.39
C LEU A 50 -19.40 -25.01 29.31
N LEU A 51 -18.54 -24.13 29.83
CA LEU A 51 -18.96 -22.98 30.63
C LEU A 51 -19.80 -22.02 29.78
N GLN A 52 -19.36 -21.71 28.57
CA GLN A 52 -20.14 -20.83 27.67
C GLN A 52 -21.52 -21.40 27.36
N ARG A 53 -21.64 -22.69 27.03
CA ARG A 53 -22.95 -23.32 26.80
C ARG A 53 -23.88 -23.25 28.02
N LYS A 54 -23.30 -23.26 29.22
CA LYS A 54 -24.03 -23.18 30.49
C LYS A 54 -24.42 -21.75 30.87
N GLU A 55 -23.52 -20.79 30.69
CA GLU A 55 -23.68 -19.40 31.15
C GLU A 55 -24.24 -18.46 30.07
N TRP A 56 -23.98 -18.76 28.79
CA TRP A 56 -24.30 -17.97 27.61
C TRP A 56 -25.19 -18.75 26.63
N THR A 57 -26.23 -19.44 27.15
CA THR A 57 -27.02 -20.44 26.41
C THR A 57 -27.59 -19.96 25.08
N ASP A 58 -28.07 -18.72 24.99
CA ASP A 58 -28.68 -18.11 23.80
C ASP A 58 -27.86 -16.94 23.24
N ARG A 59 -26.67 -16.69 23.80
CA ARG A 59 -25.91 -15.48 23.53
C ARG A 59 -25.56 -15.32 22.06
N PHE A 60 -25.23 -16.41 21.38
CA PHE A 60 -24.75 -16.44 20.00
C PHE A 60 -25.73 -17.12 19.04
N GLU A 61 -26.99 -17.31 19.44
CA GLU A 61 -28.01 -17.97 18.61
C GLU A 61 -28.18 -17.31 17.24
N LEU A 62 -28.15 -15.96 17.20
CA LEU A 62 -28.22 -15.19 15.96
C LEU A 62 -27.06 -15.47 15.00
N LEU A 63 -25.90 -15.87 15.52
CA LEU A 63 -24.73 -16.24 14.70
C LEU A 63 -24.73 -17.72 14.33
N GLY A 64 -25.68 -18.51 14.83
CA GLY A 64 -25.80 -19.94 14.55
C GLY A 64 -24.76 -20.81 15.25
N VAL A 65 -24.18 -20.35 16.36
CA VAL A 65 -23.13 -21.06 17.11
C VAL A 65 -23.45 -21.17 18.60
N GLU A 66 -22.86 -22.17 19.27
CA GLU A 66 -23.15 -22.49 20.68
C GLU A 66 -22.13 -21.90 21.67
N SER A 67 -21.00 -21.40 21.16
CA SER A 67 -19.88 -20.83 21.92
C SER A 67 -18.97 -20.05 20.96
N MET A 68 -18.08 -19.22 21.47
CA MET A 68 -17.20 -18.34 20.68
C MET A 68 -15.86 -18.10 21.39
N THR A 69 -14.76 -18.07 20.66
CA THR A 69 -13.47 -17.51 21.14
C THR A 69 -12.80 -16.67 20.06
N ALA A 70 -11.83 -15.85 20.46
CA ALA A 70 -10.98 -15.12 19.53
C ALA A 70 -9.71 -15.93 19.20
N GLY A 71 -9.35 -15.99 17.92
CA GLY A 71 -8.13 -16.63 17.44
C GLY A 71 -7.33 -15.68 16.54
N ASP A 72 -6.06 -16.01 16.32
CA ASP A 72 -5.15 -15.29 15.43
C ASP A 72 -3.97 -16.19 15.03
N PHE A 73 -3.48 -16.05 13.81
CA PHE A 73 -2.28 -16.72 13.31
C PHE A 73 -1.15 -15.73 13.05
N GLU A 74 0.00 -15.99 13.67
CA GLU A 74 1.26 -15.32 13.32
C GLU A 74 1.87 -16.04 12.12
N GLY A 75 2.46 -15.32 11.16
CA GLY A 75 2.97 -15.93 9.92
C GLY A 75 4.38 -15.54 9.50
N THR A 76 4.89 -16.23 8.47
CA THR A 76 6.24 -16.02 7.93
C THR A 76 6.39 -14.74 7.10
N GLY A 77 5.28 -14.17 6.64
CA GLY A 77 5.25 -12.97 5.79
C GLY A 77 3.83 -12.47 5.59
N ILE A 78 3.56 -11.74 4.51
CA ILE A 78 2.26 -11.12 4.22
C ILE A 78 1.55 -11.75 3.01
N ASP A 79 2.12 -12.78 2.41
CA ASP A 79 1.57 -13.45 1.23
C ASP A 79 0.61 -14.57 1.61
N SER A 80 -0.68 -14.30 1.46
CA SER A 80 -1.77 -15.24 1.73
C SER A 80 -1.67 -16.61 1.01
N TYR A 81 -0.94 -16.75 -0.09
CA TYR A 81 -0.91 -17.99 -0.88
C TYR A 81 0.30 -18.88 -0.62
N ILE A 82 1.43 -18.35 -0.15
CA ILE A 82 2.61 -19.16 0.17
C ILE A 82 3.09 -19.10 1.60
N ASP A 83 2.77 -18.04 2.34
CA ASP A 83 3.29 -17.92 3.69
C ASP A 83 2.60 -18.94 4.60
N LEU A 84 3.33 -19.36 5.62
CA LEU A 84 2.88 -20.35 6.59
C LEU A 84 2.74 -19.68 7.96
N SER A 85 1.90 -20.26 8.82
CA SER A 85 1.87 -19.78 10.20
C SER A 85 3.13 -20.22 10.95
N ILE A 86 3.52 -19.45 11.94
CA ILE A 86 4.58 -19.76 12.90
C ILE A 86 4.02 -20.06 14.30
N GLY A 87 2.76 -19.72 14.53
CA GLY A 87 2.05 -20.00 15.77
C GLY A 87 0.57 -19.65 15.68
N PHE A 88 -0.20 -20.19 16.62
CA PHE A 88 -1.63 -19.88 16.78
C PHE A 88 -1.87 -19.34 18.18
N SER A 89 -2.63 -18.26 18.30
CA SER A 89 -3.06 -17.73 19.58
C SER A 89 -4.58 -17.80 19.75
N ILE A 90 -5.03 -17.90 21.01
CA ILE A 90 -6.45 -17.99 21.36
C ILE A 90 -6.74 -17.37 22.72
N TRP A 91 -7.87 -16.69 22.83
CA TRP A 91 -8.39 -16.14 24.08
C TRP A 91 -9.61 -16.95 24.57
N LEU A 92 -9.54 -17.44 25.81
CA LEU A 92 -10.62 -18.16 26.50
C LEU A 92 -11.32 -17.19 27.47
N PRO A 93 -12.47 -16.62 27.11
CA PRO A 93 -13.02 -15.44 27.79
C PRO A 93 -13.62 -15.69 29.17
N LEU A 94 -14.29 -16.83 29.40
CA LEU A 94 -14.83 -17.14 30.73
C LEU A 94 -13.75 -17.62 31.71
N LEU A 95 -12.76 -18.35 31.20
CA LEU A 95 -11.58 -18.72 31.98
C LEU A 95 -10.62 -17.54 32.19
N ASN A 96 -10.74 -16.49 31.37
CA ASN A 96 -9.83 -15.35 31.34
C ASN A 96 -8.38 -15.81 31.14
N GLU A 97 -8.14 -16.64 30.13
CA GLU A 97 -6.82 -17.22 29.81
C GLU A 97 -6.46 -16.97 28.34
N GLY A 98 -5.20 -16.63 28.09
CA GLY A 98 -4.66 -16.47 26.75
C GLY A 98 -3.57 -17.49 26.47
N TYR A 99 -3.58 -18.09 25.29
CA TYR A 99 -2.61 -19.10 24.89
C TYR A 99 -1.91 -18.72 23.59
N TYR A 100 -0.60 -18.96 23.52
CA TYR A 100 0.16 -18.95 22.28
C TYR A 100 0.83 -20.31 22.08
N LEU A 101 0.66 -20.88 20.90
CA LEU A 101 1.17 -22.17 20.49
C LEU A 101 2.20 -21.96 19.37
N PRO A 102 3.47 -21.64 19.69
CA PRO A 102 4.56 -21.48 18.73
C PRO A 102 5.01 -22.82 18.12
N TYR A 103 5.25 -22.84 16.81
CA TYR A 103 5.74 -24.03 16.09
C TYR A 103 6.49 -23.74 14.77
N GLY A 104 6.83 -22.48 14.49
CA GLY A 104 7.52 -22.07 13.27
C GLY A 104 8.50 -20.91 13.44
N HIS A 105 8.97 -20.66 14.66
CA HIS A 105 10.08 -19.74 14.89
C HIS A 105 11.39 -20.33 14.35
N VAL A 106 12.29 -19.45 13.90
CA VAL A 106 13.52 -19.81 13.16
C VAL A 106 14.74 -19.08 13.70
N ASP A 107 15.86 -19.78 13.77
CA ASP A 107 17.15 -19.27 14.24
C ASP A 107 17.98 -18.64 13.12
N GLY A 108 19.17 -18.11 13.45
CA GLY A 108 20.15 -17.64 12.47
C GLY A 108 19.99 -16.18 12.02
N PHE A 109 19.23 -15.38 12.76
CA PHE A 109 18.97 -13.96 12.44
C PHE A 109 19.51 -13.02 13.51
N ASP A 110 20.13 -11.92 13.07
CA ASP A 110 20.54 -10.83 13.95
C ASP A 110 19.34 -9.92 14.28
N VAL A 111 18.53 -10.37 15.24
CA VAL A 111 17.41 -9.62 15.82
C VAL A 111 17.52 -9.59 17.34
N PRO A 112 16.99 -8.56 17.99
CA PRO A 112 16.95 -8.56 19.44
C PRO A 112 15.97 -9.62 19.95
N TYR A 113 16.37 -10.32 21.01
CA TYR A 113 15.59 -11.45 21.53
C TYR A 113 15.33 -12.49 20.43
N ALA A 114 16.37 -12.82 19.66
CA ALA A 114 16.31 -13.85 18.63
C ALA A 114 15.88 -15.19 19.22
N PHE A 115 15.19 -15.97 18.40
CA PHE A 115 15.04 -17.39 18.60
C PHE A 115 16.37 -18.06 18.28
N GLU A 116 16.90 -18.85 19.20
CA GLU A 116 18.22 -19.48 19.07
C GLU A 116 18.12 -21.00 18.90
N ASP A 117 19.17 -21.61 18.34
CA ASP A 117 19.25 -23.08 18.27
C ASP A 117 19.13 -23.69 19.69
N GLY A 118 18.21 -24.64 19.85
CA GLY A 118 17.88 -25.26 21.12
C GLY A 118 16.73 -24.58 21.91
N ASP A 119 16.24 -23.42 21.49
CA ASP A 119 15.01 -22.85 22.03
C ASP A 119 13.82 -23.78 21.78
N LYS A 120 12.90 -23.81 22.75
CA LYS A 120 11.76 -24.73 22.72
C LYS A 120 10.58 -24.10 21.99
N GLN A 121 9.97 -24.89 21.12
CA GLN A 121 8.66 -24.64 20.54
C GLN A 121 7.94 -25.98 20.30
N LEU A 122 6.65 -25.93 20.01
CA LEU A 122 5.85 -27.12 19.75
C LEU A 122 6.19 -27.73 18.39
N THR A 123 5.87 -29.01 18.24
CA THR A 123 5.96 -29.67 16.93
C THR A 123 4.76 -29.28 16.06
N ARG A 124 4.98 -28.56 14.94
CA ARG A 124 3.94 -28.09 14.00
C ARG A 124 2.86 -29.14 13.72
N SER A 125 3.24 -30.34 13.31
CA SER A 125 2.28 -31.41 12.97
C SER A 125 1.42 -31.86 14.15
N LYS A 126 1.97 -31.87 15.38
CA LYS A 126 1.20 -32.20 16.58
C LYS A 126 0.21 -31.09 16.92
N VAL A 127 0.64 -29.82 16.79
CA VAL A 127 -0.25 -28.66 17.00
C VAL A 127 -1.41 -28.71 16.00
N ILE A 128 -1.10 -28.86 14.71
CA ILE A 128 -2.12 -28.96 13.66
C ILE A 128 -3.11 -30.07 13.98
N SER A 129 -2.63 -31.29 14.26
CA SER A 129 -3.51 -32.43 14.57
C SER A 129 -4.36 -32.24 15.83
N THR A 130 -3.85 -31.50 16.82
CA THR A 130 -4.52 -31.27 18.10
C THR A 130 -5.63 -30.24 17.97
N ILE A 131 -5.38 -29.15 17.24
CA ILE A 131 -6.28 -28.00 17.15
C ILE A 131 -7.28 -28.15 16.00
N SER A 132 -6.94 -28.86 14.92
CA SER A 132 -7.81 -29.01 13.74
C SER A 132 -9.26 -29.43 14.04
N PRO A 133 -9.54 -30.39 14.94
CA PRO A 133 -10.92 -30.75 15.29
C PRO A 133 -11.71 -29.59 15.91
N TYR A 134 -11.04 -28.67 16.59
CA TYR A 134 -11.65 -27.49 17.17
C TYR A 134 -11.88 -26.39 16.11
N LEU A 135 -10.86 -26.09 15.29
CA LEU A 135 -10.96 -25.07 14.24
C LEU A 135 -12.00 -25.43 13.17
N SER A 136 -12.13 -26.70 12.82
CA SER A 136 -13.08 -27.20 11.81
C SER A 136 -14.51 -27.40 12.32
N ASN A 137 -14.77 -27.23 13.63
CA ASN A 137 -16.10 -27.40 14.20
C ASN A 137 -16.96 -26.15 14.00
N SER A 138 -17.91 -26.20 13.08
CA SER A 138 -18.84 -25.09 12.77
C SER A 138 -19.76 -24.68 13.90
N ASN A 139 -20.01 -25.55 14.89
CA ASN A 139 -20.90 -25.21 16.02
C ASN A 139 -20.22 -24.32 17.07
N HIS A 140 -18.89 -24.19 17.00
CA HIS A 140 -18.12 -23.25 17.80
C HIS A 140 -17.74 -22.09 16.90
N GLY A 141 -18.22 -20.89 17.23
CA GLY A 141 -17.87 -19.67 16.53
C GLY A 141 -16.42 -19.27 16.78
N LYS A 142 -15.80 -18.64 15.80
CA LYS A 142 -14.50 -17.99 15.92
C LYS A 142 -14.65 -16.54 15.50
N THR A 143 -14.02 -15.67 16.28
CA THR A 143 -13.79 -14.28 15.89
C THR A 143 -12.32 -14.05 15.58
N PHE A 144 -12.05 -13.25 14.56
CA PHE A 144 -10.69 -12.82 14.18
C PHE A 144 -10.68 -11.32 13.88
N HIS A 145 -9.48 -10.79 13.60
CA HIS A 145 -9.29 -9.48 12.99
C HIS A 145 -8.41 -9.64 11.75
N MET A 146 -8.99 -10.10 10.64
CA MET A 146 -8.22 -10.76 9.57
C MET A 146 -7.55 -9.81 8.56
N GLY A 147 -7.77 -8.51 8.71
CA GLY A 147 -7.40 -7.54 7.68
C GLY A 147 -8.24 -7.69 6.41
N ALA A 148 -7.99 -6.82 5.43
CA ALA A 148 -8.68 -6.88 4.14
C ALA A 148 -8.31 -8.11 3.28
N ALA A 149 -7.24 -8.83 3.64
CA ALA A 149 -6.72 -9.99 2.90
C ALA A 149 -7.15 -11.33 3.50
N ARG A 150 -8.05 -11.32 4.50
CA ARG A 150 -8.54 -12.53 5.20
C ARG A 150 -7.39 -13.47 5.62
N TYR A 151 -6.31 -12.87 6.12
CA TYR A 151 -4.99 -13.51 6.17
C TYR A 151 -5.01 -14.82 6.97
N ASP A 152 -5.63 -14.82 8.15
CA ASP A 152 -5.73 -16.00 9.01
C ASP A 152 -6.32 -17.23 8.32
N LEU A 153 -7.41 -17.05 7.56
CA LEU A 153 -8.07 -18.13 6.85
C LEU A 153 -7.20 -18.68 5.72
N HIS A 154 -6.50 -17.78 5.01
CA HIS A 154 -5.56 -18.16 3.97
C HIS A 154 -4.36 -18.94 4.53
N ILE A 155 -3.72 -18.44 5.57
CA ILE A 155 -2.56 -19.09 6.18
C ILE A 155 -2.95 -20.42 6.81
N ALA A 156 -4.11 -20.47 7.49
CA ALA A 156 -4.64 -21.71 8.02
C ALA A 156 -4.75 -22.80 6.94
N LEU A 157 -5.26 -22.45 5.76
CA LEU A 157 -5.35 -23.38 4.63
C LEU A 157 -3.98 -23.82 4.09
N ASN A 158 -2.97 -22.94 4.09
CA ASN A 158 -1.60 -23.31 3.69
C ASN A 158 -0.98 -24.35 4.63
N ASP A 159 -1.26 -24.24 5.93
CA ASP A 159 -0.83 -25.22 6.93
C ASP A 159 -1.66 -26.51 6.94
N GLY A 160 -2.76 -26.56 6.18
CA GLY A 160 -3.66 -27.70 6.14
C GLY A 160 -4.72 -27.70 7.25
N TYR A 161 -4.92 -26.60 7.96
CA TYR A 161 -6.11 -26.40 8.78
C TYR A 161 -7.34 -26.19 7.89
N ARG A 162 -8.50 -26.54 8.44
CA ARG A 162 -9.79 -26.04 7.97
C ARG A 162 -10.44 -25.27 9.10
N ILE A 163 -10.68 -23.98 8.89
CA ILE A 163 -11.46 -23.16 9.81
C ILE A 163 -12.91 -23.20 9.34
N SER A 164 -13.83 -23.45 10.26
CA SER A 164 -15.26 -23.37 10.02
C SER A 164 -15.95 -22.78 11.25
N GLY A 165 -17.03 -22.05 11.01
CA GLY A 165 -17.66 -21.25 12.06
C GLY A 165 -16.91 -19.94 12.31
N CYS A 166 -16.20 -19.40 11.32
CA CYS A 166 -15.67 -18.05 11.37
C CYS A 166 -16.83 -17.06 11.15
N VAL A 167 -17.60 -16.81 12.20
CA VAL A 167 -18.86 -16.07 12.13
C VAL A 167 -18.71 -14.60 12.56
N TRP A 168 -17.49 -14.15 12.87
CA TRP A 168 -17.23 -12.75 13.16
C TRP A 168 -15.82 -12.30 12.74
N ASP A 169 -15.75 -11.32 11.87
CA ASP A 169 -14.55 -10.49 11.67
C ASP A 169 -14.80 -9.11 12.28
N THR A 170 -13.98 -8.75 13.27
CA THR A 170 -14.09 -7.46 13.95
C THR A 170 -13.77 -6.27 13.05
N LEU A 171 -13.01 -6.46 11.97
CA LEU A 171 -12.78 -5.43 10.97
C LEU A 171 -14.05 -5.14 10.16
N ASP A 172 -14.73 -6.16 9.68
CA ASP A 172 -15.98 -6.02 8.92
C ASP A 172 -17.10 -5.45 9.80
N ALA A 173 -17.21 -5.96 11.03
CA ALA A 173 -18.17 -5.45 11.99
C ALA A 173 -17.95 -3.94 12.24
N MET A 174 -16.70 -3.48 12.28
CA MET A 174 -16.41 -2.06 12.42
C MET A 174 -16.76 -1.25 11.16
N ASN A 175 -16.51 -1.78 9.96
CA ASN A 175 -16.96 -1.15 8.71
C ASN A 175 -18.49 -0.97 8.69
N LEU A 176 -19.23 -1.99 9.13
CA LEU A 176 -20.69 -1.94 9.24
C LEU A 176 -21.16 -0.93 10.30
N MET A 177 -20.48 -0.83 11.45
CA MET A 177 -20.84 0.12 12.50
C MET A 177 -20.50 1.57 12.14
N ASN A 178 -19.38 1.81 11.47
CA ASN A 178 -18.91 3.13 11.09
C ASN A 178 -18.03 3.07 9.82
N GLU A 179 -18.64 3.34 8.66
CA GLU A 179 -17.97 3.41 7.36
C GLU A 179 -17.07 4.65 7.16
N HIS A 180 -17.03 5.57 8.14
CA HIS A 180 -16.22 6.78 8.12
C HIS A 180 -15.03 6.71 9.08
N GLU A 181 -14.65 5.51 9.51
CA GLU A 181 -13.48 5.35 10.36
C GLU A 181 -12.19 5.66 9.60
N GLU A 182 -11.23 6.30 10.26
CA GLU A 182 -9.97 6.69 9.61
C GLU A 182 -9.07 5.48 9.34
N ALA A 183 -9.09 4.50 10.25
CA ALA A 183 -8.34 3.26 10.14
C ALA A 183 -9.07 2.10 10.81
N TYR A 184 -9.11 0.95 10.12
CA TYR A 184 -9.82 -0.24 10.57
C TYR A 184 -8.92 -1.31 11.21
N GLY A 185 -7.61 -1.08 11.31
CA GLY A 185 -6.71 -2.02 11.96
C GLY A 185 -6.96 -2.13 13.47
N LEU A 186 -6.68 -3.30 14.04
CA LEU A 186 -6.97 -3.61 15.45
C LEU A 186 -6.37 -2.57 16.40
N LYS A 187 -5.08 -2.25 16.26
CA LYS A 187 -4.37 -1.34 17.17
C LYS A 187 -4.94 0.07 17.14
N PRO A 188 -5.15 0.74 15.97
CA PRO A 188 -5.87 2.02 15.92
C PRO A 188 -7.26 1.98 16.56
N LEU A 189 -8.05 0.93 16.30
CA LEU A 189 -9.40 0.80 16.86
C LEU A 189 -9.37 0.65 18.38
N VAL A 190 -8.48 -0.19 18.91
CA VAL A 190 -8.32 -0.37 20.35
C VAL A 190 -7.77 0.89 21.01
N GLN A 191 -6.84 1.60 20.36
CA GLN A 191 -6.32 2.86 20.88
C GLN A 191 -7.41 3.94 20.99
N LYS A 192 -8.35 3.97 20.03
CA LYS A 192 -9.47 4.93 19.99
C LYS A 192 -10.61 4.53 20.92
N TYR A 193 -11.03 3.27 20.88
CA TYR A 193 -12.26 2.78 21.53
C TYR A 193 -12.02 1.93 22.79
N GLY A 194 -10.78 1.56 23.10
CA GLY A 194 -10.43 0.61 24.18
C GLY A 194 -11.00 0.96 25.55
N HIS A 195 -11.04 2.25 25.87
CA HIS A 195 -11.65 2.77 27.10
C HIS A 195 -13.14 2.40 27.26
N LEU A 196 -13.86 2.13 26.16
CA LEU A 196 -15.26 1.68 26.18
C LEU A 196 -15.41 0.20 26.54
N PHE A 197 -14.34 -0.58 26.45
CA PHE A 197 -14.35 -2.03 26.64
C PHE A 197 -13.19 -2.54 27.51
N GLY A 198 -12.68 -1.70 28.40
CA GLY A 198 -11.75 -2.08 29.45
C GLY A 198 -10.32 -2.36 28.99
N VAL A 199 -9.92 -1.83 27.83
CA VAL A 199 -8.52 -1.81 27.39
C VAL A 199 -7.98 -0.39 27.57
N GLU A 200 -7.16 -0.20 28.60
CA GLU A 200 -6.52 1.08 28.92
C GLU A 200 -5.01 0.99 28.69
N GLY A 201 -4.39 2.12 28.32
CA GLY A 201 -2.95 2.24 28.13
C GLY A 201 -2.50 2.24 26.67
N THR A 202 -1.18 2.22 26.49
CA THR A 202 -0.55 2.24 25.17
C THR A 202 -0.61 0.84 24.56
N VAL A 203 -1.09 0.75 23.33
CA VAL A 203 -1.10 -0.50 22.57
C VAL A 203 0.08 -0.50 21.60
N PHE A 204 1.05 -1.39 21.81
CA PHE A 204 2.16 -1.53 20.87
C PHE A 204 1.71 -2.22 19.56
N THR A 205 2.12 -1.63 18.45
CA THR A 205 1.93 -2.17 17.11
C THR A 205 2.98 -3.22 16.78
N PHE A 206 2.77 -3.95 15.67
CA PHE A 206 3.76 -4.88 15.14
C PHE A 206 5.12 -4.20 14.88
N GLU A 207 5.11 -3.04 14.24
CA GLU A 207 6.33 -2.29 13.92
C GLU A 207 7.06 -1.79 15.18
N ASP A 208 6.30 -1.47 16.23
CA ASP A 208 6.86 -1.03 17.52
C ASP A 208 7.73 -2.11 18.20
N LEU A 209 7.45 -3.39 17.94
CA LEU A 209 8.15 -4.54 18.54
C LEU A 209 9.09 -5.25 17.57
N PHE A 210 8.68 -5.47 16.32
CA PHE A 210 9.40 -6.29 15.35
C PHE A 210 9.99 -5.48 14.20
N GLY A 211 9.50 -4.26 13.98
CA GLY A 211 9.84 -3.46 12.78
C GLY A 211 9.15 -4.01 11.52
N ASN A 212 9.71 -3.70 10.35
CA ASN A 212 9.15 -4.12 9.06
C ASN A 212 9.72 -5.49 8.61
N ARG A 213 9.51 -6.56 9.41
CA ARG A 213 9.98 -7.93 9.11
C ARG A 213 9.09 -8.98 9.77
N SER A 214 9.21 -10.24 9.36
CA SER A 214 8.52 -11.38 9.99
C SER A 214 8.79 -11.48 11.50
N PRO A 215 7.81 -11.90 12.33
CA PRO A 215 8.03 -12.22 13.74
C PRO A 215 8.75 -13.58 13.95
N ALA A 216 8.88 -14.41 12.91
CA ALA A 216 9.50 -15.74 12.99
C ALA A 216 10.91 -15.78 13.61
N PRO A 217 11.79 -14.79 13.37
CA PRO A 217 13.12 -14.76 13.95
C PRO A 217 13.19 -14.42 15.44
N PHE A 218 12.10 -13.92 16.04
CA PHE A 218 12.07 -13.51 17.44
C PHE A 218 11.70 -14.69 18.34
N ASN A 219 12.10 -14.65 19.61
CA ASN A 219 11.80 -15.73 20.54
C ASN A 219 10.29 -15.90 20.77
N THR A 220 9.91 -17.08 21.23
CA THR A 220 8.50 -17.43 21.41
C THR A 220 7.80 -16.60 22.48
N GLU A 221 8.55 -16.04 23.44
CA GLU A 221 7.95 -15.33 24.57
C GLU A 221 7.45 -13.94 24.16
N ILE A 222 8.28 -13.13 23.49
CA ILE A 222 7.86 -11.79 23.05
C ILE A 222 6.72 -11.87 22.03
N VAL A 223 6.84 -12.78 21.06
CA VAL A 223 5.80 -13.00 20.05
C VAL A 223 4.53 -13.53 20.70
N GLY A 224 4.64 -14.45 21.66
CA GLY A 224 3.48 -14.99 22.34
C GLY A 224 2.73 -13.97 23.19
N ILE A 225 3.43 -13.04 23.86
CA ILE A 225 2.77 -11.94 24.58
C ILE A 225 2.02 -11.03 23.60
N TYR A 226 2.65 -10.71 22.46
CA TYR A 226 2.03 -9.90 21.41
C TYR A 226 0.78 -10.58 20.83
N ALA A 227 0.91 -11.83 20.40
CA ALA A 227 -0.17 -12.62 19.80
C ALA A 227 -1.36 -12.79 20.77
N ILE A 228 -1.08 -13.12 22.04
CA ILE A 228 -2.14 -13.22 23.07
C ILE A 228 -2.84 -11.87 23.30
N ASN A 229 -2.09 -10.77 23.30
CA ASN A 229 -2.70 -9.44 23.39
C ASN A 229 -3.63 -9.18 22.19
N ASP A 230 -3.29 -9.59 20.97
CA ASP A 230 -4.14 -9.39 19.81
C ASP A 230 -5.45 -10.17 19.88
N VAL A 231 -5.44 -11.44 20.29
CA VAL A 231 -6.70 -12.17 20.49
C VAL A 231 -7.51 -11.67 21.68
N LYS A 232 -6.86 -11.17 22.73
CA LYS A 232 -7.56 -10.52 23.85
C LYS A 232 -8.23 -9.23 23.42
N TYR A 233 -7.52 -8.37 22.69
CA TYR A 233 -8.07 -7.12 22.17
C TYR A 233 -9.16 -7.38 21.13
N GLY A 234 -8.94 -8.34 20.23
CA GLY A 234 -9.93 -8.81 19.27
C GLY A 234 -11.20 -9.30 19.96
N TRP A 235 -11.07 -10.09 21.03
CA TRP A 235 -12.22 -10.51 21.84
C TRP A 235 -12.96 -9.33 22.48
N SER A 236 -12.23 -8.40 23.12
CA SER A 236 -12.85 -7.25 23.77
C SER A 236 -13.57 -6.34 22.77
N LEU A 237 -12.98 -6.15 21.58
CA LEU A 237 -13.57 -5.41 20.49
C LEU A 237 -14.83 -6.12 19.96
N PHE A 238 -14.74 -7.43 19.67
CA PHE A 238 -15.89 -8.27 19.30
C PHE A 238 -17.03 -8.11 20.31
N ASN A 239 -16.73 -8.30 21.59
CA ASN A 239 -17.72 -8.25 22.65
C ASN A 239 -18.43 -6.88 22.68
N TRP A 240 -17.67 -5.79 22.55
CA TRP A 240 -18.25 -4.44 22.46
C TRP A 240 -19.10 -4.25 21.20
N GLN A 241 -18.59 -4.61 20.02
CA GLN A 241 -19.32 -4.50 18.76
C GLN A 241 -20.63 -5.30 18.81
N PHE A 242 -20.56 -6.54 19.29
CA PHE A 242 -21.70 -7.44 19.45
C PHE A 242 -22.78 -6.83 20.34
N GLU A 243 -22.42 -6.35 21.54
CA GLU A 243 -23.37 -5.74 22.47
C GLU A 243 -23.89 -4.38 21.99
N VAL A 244 -23.12 -3.63 21.21
CA VAL A 244 -23.57 -2.36 20.61
C VAL A 244 -24.54 -2.63 19.46
N MET A 245 -24.19 -3.51 18.53
CA MET A 245 -25.06 -3.88 17.41
C MET A 245 -26.38 -4.49 17.89
N LYS A 246 -26.39 -5.26 18.98
CA LYS A 246 -27.63 -5.80 19.58
C LYS A 246 -28.60 -4.73 20.08
N LYS A 247 -28.11 -3.52 20.38
CA LYS A 247 -28.98 -2.39 20.78
C LYS A 247 -29.65 -1.73 19.57
N THR A 248 -29.24 -2.08 18.36
CA THR A 248 -29.74 -1.55 17.10
C THR A 248 -30.21 -2.70 16.21
N ASP A 249 -31.52 -2.98 16.18
CA ASP A 249 -32.06 -4.21 15.55
C ASP A 249 -31.57 -4.46 14.11
N HIS A 250 -31.38 -3.40 13.32
CA HIS A 250 -31.02 -3.56 11.91
C HIS A 250 -29.57 -3.98 11.65
N LEU A 251 -28.59 -3.50 12.43
CA LEU A 251 -27.18 -3.82 12.15
C LEU A 251 -26.84 -5.26 12.50
N MET A 252 -27.27 -5.74 13.67
CA MET A 252 -27.06 -7.14 14.06
C MET A 252 -27.77 -8.09 13.10
N HIS A 253 -28.98 -7.75 12.64
CA HIS A 253 -29.71 -8.57 11.67
C HIS A 253 -28.99 -8.63 10.31
N CYS A 254 -28.51 -7.50 9.78
CA CYS A 254 -27.70 -7.50 8.55
C CYS A 254 -26.46 -8.37 8.70
N TYR A 255 -25.70 -8.18 9.78
CA TYR A 255 -24.46 -8.92 10.02
C TYR A 255 -24.72 -10.44 10.12
N SER A 256 -25.68 -10.83 10.95
CA SER A 256 -26.00 -12.24 11.18
C SER A 256 -26.62 -12.95 9.97
N MET A 257 -27.30 -12.23 9.07
CA MET A 257 -27.92 -12.82 7.90
C MET A 257 -27.02 -12.84 6.66
N VAL A 258 -26.02 -11.95 6.60
CA VAL A 258 -25.18 -11.75 5.42
C VAL A 258 -23.70 -11.79 5.79
N ASP A 259 -23.21 -10.81 6.54
CA ASP A 259 -21.78 -10.58 6.72
C ASP A 259 -21.05 -11.73 7.42
N LYS A 260 -21.72 -12.45 8.34
CA LYS A 260 -21.10 -13.55 9.11
C LYS A 260 -20.56 -14.68 8.23
N ASP A 261 -21.10 -14.88 7.03
CA ASP A 261 -20.73 -15.98 6.13
C ASP A 261 -19.73 -15.52 5.05
N LEU A 262 -19.49 -14.20 4.93
CA LEU A 262 -18.63 -13.63 3.90
C LEU A 262 -17.15 -14.00 4.08
N PRO A 263 -16.53 -14.00 5.28
CA PRO A 263 -15.10 -14.31 5.40
C PRO A 263 -14.71 -15.67 4.80
N GLU A 264 -15.45 -16.74 5.11
CA GLU A 264 -15.20 -18.07 4.55
C GLU A 264 -15.52 -18.12 3.04
N THR A 265 -16.56 -17.40 2.60
CA THR A 265 -16.97 -17.33 1.19
C THR A 265 -15.96 -16.57 0.33
N ASP A 266 -15.46 -15.44 0.83
CA ASP A 266 -14.44 -14.59 0.22
C ASP A 266 -13.21 -15.46 -0.04
N VAL A 267 -12.63 -16.05 1.00
CA VAL A 267 -11.42 -16.88 0.89
C VAL A 267 -11.63 -18.07 -0.04
N PHE A 268 -12.81 -18.69 -0.03
CA PHE A 268 -13.14 -19.75 -0.99
C PHE A 268 -13.10 -19.24 -2.43
N MET A 269 -13.73 -18.09 -2.72
CA MET A 269 -13.75 -17.48 -4.04
C MET A 269 -12.35 -17.05 -4.49
N GLU A 270 -11.60 -16.39 -3.60
CA GLU A 270 -10.22 -15.96 -3.84
C GLU A 270 -9.35 -17.16 -4.19
N ARG A 271 -9.33 -18.21 -3.35
CA ARG A 271 -8.52 -19.42 -3.58
C ARG A 271 -8.97 -20.27 -4.75
N CYS A 272 -10.24 -20.20 -5.17
CA CYS A 272 -10.68 -20.88 -6.38
C CYS A 272 -9.95 -20.33 -7.60
N GLY A 273 -9.78 -19.02 -7.69
CA GLY A 273 -9.15 -18.34 -8.82
C GLY A 273 -9.86 -18.58 -10.17
N PHE A 274 -9.37 -17.90 -11.20
CA PHE A 274 -9.89 -17.98 -12.56
C PHE A 274 -8.90 -18.66 -13.49
N ARG A 275 -9.40 -19.58 -14.31
CA ARG A 275 -8.62 -20.16 -15.42
C ARG A 275 -8.72 -19.23 -16.62
N ILE A 276 -7.58 -18.82 -17.14
CA ILE A 276 -7.49 -17.91 -18.28
C ILE A 276 -6.93 -18.65 -19.49
N ASP A 277 -7.49 -18.36 -20.67
CA ASP A 277 -6.98 -18.85 -21.95
C ASP A 277 -5.84 -17.93 -22.42
N LEU A 278 -4.61 -18.36 -22.14
CA LEU A 278 -3.40 -17.60 -22.46
C LEU A 278 -3.13 -17.55 -23.98
N ASP A 279 -3.55 -18.58 -24.73
CA ASP A 279 -3.40 -18.61 -26.19
C ASP A 279 -4.33 -17.58 -26.85
N LEU A 280 -5.55 -17.42 -26.32
CA LEU A 280 -6.43 -16.34 -26.75
C LEU A 280 -5.86 -14.97 -26.38
N LEU A 281 -5.36 -14.78 -25.16
CA LEU A 281 -4.76 -13.50 -24.75
C LEU A 281 -3.56 -13.13 -25.64
N SER A 282 -2.68 -14.07 -25.96
CA SER A 282 -1.53 -13.81 -26.85
C SER A 282 -1.97 -13.39 -28.26
N ARG A 283 -3.05 -13.97 -28.79
CA ARG A 283 -3.64 -13.53 -30.07
C ARG A 283 -4.23 -12.13 -29.97
N LEU A 284 -4.89 -11.79 -28.86
CA LEU A 284 -5.41 -10.44 -28.62
C LEU A 284 -4.28 -9.41 -28.49
N GLU A 285 -3.18 -9.75 -27.81
CA GLU A 285 -1.98 -8.91 -27.75
C GLU A 285 -1.48 -8.55 -29.16
N ALA A 286 -1.28 -9.58 -30.00
CA ALA A 286 -0.83 -9.40 -31.38
C ALA A 286 -1.83 -8.62 -32.26
N GLU A 287 -3.12 -8.65 -31.93
CA GLU A 287 -4.17 -7.89 -32.61
C GLU A 287 -4.19 -6.42 -32.19
N PHE A 288 -4.02 -6.13 -30.89
CA PHE A 288 -4.16 -4.78 -30.35
C PHE A 288 -2.91 -3.92 -30.51
N GLU A 289 -1.71 -4.49 -30.55
CA GLU A 289 -0.47 -3.74 -30.76
C GLU A 289 -0.53 -2.82 -32.01
N PRO A 290 -0.83 -3.32 -33.23
CA PRO A 290 -0.91 -2.46 -34.40
C PRO A 290 -2.06 -1.45 -34.33
N LYS A 291 -3.15 -1.79 -33.62
CA LYS A 291 -4.29 -0.87 -33.44
C LYS A 291 -3.93 0.32 -32.55
N ILE A 292 -3.09 0.12 -31.54
CA ILE A 292 -2.57 1.22 -30.70
C ILE A 292 -1.67 2.12 -31.52
N GLU A 293 -0.77 1.55 -32.33
CA GLU A 293 0.10 2.34 -33.21
C GLU A 293 -0.71 3.18 -34.19
N GLU A 294 -1.71 2.59 -34.84
CA GLU A 294 -2.61 3.29 -35.76
C GLU A 294 -3.43 4.38 -35.05
N ALA A 295 -4.01 4.08 -33.90
CA ALA A 295 -4.77 5.04 -33.11
C ALA A 295 -3.89 6.19 -32.61
N THR A 296 -2.65 5.90 -32.21
CA THR A 296 -1.67 6.92 -31.79
C THR A 296 -1.31 7.81 -32.97
N LYS A 297 -1.04 7.23 -34.15
CA LYS A 297 -0.80 8.03 -35.36
C LYS A 297 -1.99 8.94 -35.69
N ARG A 298 -3.22 8.43 -35.56
CA ARG A 298 -4.45 9.20 -35.76
C ARG A 298 -4.58 10.37 -34.78
N VAL A 299 -4.12 10.24 -33.53
CA VAL A 299 -4.05 11.35 -32.57
C VAL A 299 -3.13 12.46 -33.09
N PHE A 300 -1.93 12.11 -33.54
CA PHE A 300 -0.97 13.10 -34.06
C PHE A 300 -1.50 13.80 -35.32
N GLU A 301 -2.09 13.04 -36.24
CA GLU A 301 -2.65 13.59 -37.48
C GLU A 301 -3.88 14.47 -37.23
N THR A 302 -4.82 14.02 -36.39
CA THR A 302 -6.10 14.72 -36.16
C THR A 302 -5.88 16.04 -35.43
N TYR A 303 -4.95 16.08 -34.47
CA TYR A 303 -4.70 17.28 -33.68
C TYR A 303 -3.57 18.15 -34.24
N GLY A 304 -2.92 17.74 -35.33
CA GLY A 304 -1.80 18.49 -35.94
C GLY A 304 -0.60 18.59 -35.01
N ILE A 305 -0.22 17.47 -34.38
CA ILE A 305 0.91 17.42 -33.44
C ILE A 305 2.21 17.33 -34.24
N ASP A 306 2.78 18.48 -34.55
CA ASP A 306 4.07 18.65 -35.22
C ASP A 306 5.10 19.39 -34.33
N ASP A 307 6.27 19.69 -34.87
CA ASP A 307 7.34 20.39 -34.15
C ASP A 307 6.89 21.77 -33.63
N GLU A 308 6.00 22.45 -34.35
CA GLU A 308 5.48 23.75 -33.92
C GLU A 308 4.48 23.59 -32.78
N PHE A 309 3.60 22.59 -32.83
CA PHE A 309 2.74 22.23 -31.70
C PHE A 309 3.58 21.97 -30.44
N VAL A 310 4.63 21.15 -30.56
CA VAL A 310 5.51 20.81 -29.43
C VAL A 310 6.21 22.06 -28.91
N ARG A 311 6.68 22.95 -29.79
CA ARG A 311 7.29 24.22 -29.41
C ARG A 311 6.32 25.10 -28.63
N VAL A 312 5.10 25.31 -29.14
CA VAL A 312 4.08 26.15 -28.47
C VAL A 312 3.68 25.54 -27.12
N MET A 313 3.52 24.22 -27.06
CA MET A 313 3.25 23.48 -25.83
C MET A 313 4.36 23.69 -24.79
N ASP A 314 5.63 23.53 -25.18
CA ASP A 314 6.78 23.80 -24.29
C ASP A 314 6.72 25.22 -23.73
N ARG A 315 6.51 26.21 -24.59
CA ARG A 315 6.46 27.62 -24.17
C ARG A 315 5.32 27.89 -23.20
N LYS A 316 4.19 27.20 -23.36
CA LYS A 316 3.03 27.32 -22.48
C LYS A 316 3.27 26.64 -21.12
N ILE A 317 3.65 25.37 -21.12
CA ILE A 317 3.85 24.56 -19.90
C ILE A 317 4.99 25.13 -19.06
N ASN A 318 6.10 25.52 -19.71
CA ASN A 318 7.30 26.00 -19.04
C ASN A 318 7.36 27.54 -18.90
N ALA A 319 6.25 28.27 -19.10
CA ALA A 319 6.22 29.73 -19.07
C ALA A 319 6.94 30.33 -17.84
N ASN A 320 6.72 29.77 -16.64
CA ASN A 320 7.38 30.23 -15.42
C ASN A 320 8.91 30.01 -15.43
N LYS A 321 9.38 28.88 -15.96
CA LYS A 321 10.82 28.61 -16.11
C LYS A 321 11.43 29.57 -17.12
N ILE A 322 10.75 29.80 -18.23
CA ILE A 322 11.17 30.75 -19.28
C ILE A 322 11.27 32.16 -18.70
N THR A 323 10.28 32.63 -17.95
CA THR A 323 10.35 33.95 -17.28
C THR A 323 11.55 34.04 -16.32
N LYS A 324 11.82 32.97 -15.55
CA LYS A 324 13.01 32.93 -14.68
C LYS A 324 14.31 32.98 -15.49
N TRP A 325 14.38 32.25 -16.61
CA TRP A 325 15.52 32.25 -17.51
C TRP A 325 15.74 33.65 -18.12
N ILE A 326 14.70 34.28 -18.66
CA ILE A 326 14.72 35.64 -19.21
C ILE A 326 15.30 36.62 -18.17
N ASN A 327 14.76 36.62 -16.95
CA ASN A 327 15.22 37.50 -15.88
C ASN A 327 16.67 37.24 -15.47
N ALA A 328 17.08 35.97 -15.43
CA ALA A 328 18.47 35.61 -15.12
C ALA A 328 19.41 36.04 -16.26
N GLN A 329 18.96 35.93 -17.50
CA GLN A 329 19.75 36.25 -18.68
C GLN A 329 19.89 37.76 -18.88
N GLN A 330 18.82 38.52 -18.63
CA GLN A 330 18.84 39.99 -18.55
C GLN A 330 19.90 40.46 -17.53
N LYS A 331 19.88 39.90 -16.31
CA LYS A 331 20.86 40.23 -15.26
C LYS A 331 22.30 39.85 -15.66
N ARG A 332 22.49 38.78 -16.43
CA ARG A 332 23.82 38.38 -16.93
C ARG A 332 24.32 39.36 -17.98
N ILE A 333 23.45 39.77 -18.91
CA ILE A 333 23.72 40.79 -19.93
C ILE A 333 24.11 42.12 -19.27
N GLU A 334 23.32 42.60 -18.31
CA GLU A 334 23.60 43.84 -17.56
C GLU A 334 24.95 43.79 -16.85
N LYS A 335 25.24 42.70 -16.13
CA LYS A 335 26.55 42.51 -15.46
C LYS A 335 27.72 42.46 -16.46
N SER A 336 27.53 41.86 -17.62
CA SER A 336 28.55 41.82 -18.67
C SER A 336 28.77 43.21 -19.27
N GLN A 337 27.71 43.98 -19.49
CA GLN A 337 27.80 45.39 -19.93
C GLN A 337 28.54 46.25 -18.91
N GLU A 338 28.23 46.15 -17.61
CA GLU A 338 28.97 46.87 -16.55
C GLU A 338 30.47 46.51 -16.52
N LYS A 339 30.80 45.23 -16.70
CA LYS A 339 32.20 44.79 -16.78
C LYS A 339 32.90 45.40 -17.99
N ILE A 340 32.25 45.38 -19.15
CA ILE A 340 32.78 46.00 -20.37
C ILE A 340 33.00 47.49 -20.15
N GLU A 341 32.04 48.21 -19.58
CA GLU A 341 32.16 49.65 -19.32
C GLU A 341 33.32 49.96 -18.36
N LYS A 342 33.44 49.24 -17.25
CA LYS A 342 34.57 49.39 -16.30
C LYS A 342 35.92 49.15 -16.98
N LYS A 343 36.02 48.12 -17.81
CA LYS A 343 37.24 47.78 -18.55
C LYS A 343 37.55 48.80 -19.63
N GLN A 344 36.54 49.25 -20.37
CA GLN A 344 36.65 50.26 -21.42
C GLN A 344 37.10 51.61 -20.85
N THR A 345 36.57 52.04 -19.71
CA THR A 345 37.02 53.24 -19.01
C THR A 345 38.49 53.12 -18.59
N LYS A 346 38.88 51.98 -18.00
CA LYS A 346 40.27 51.75 -17.57
C LYS A 346 41.26 51.71 -18.74
N VAL A 347 40.88 51.12 -19.87
CA VAL A 347 41.65 51.16 -21.12
C VAL A 347 41.80 52.61 -21.61
N SER A 348 40.70 53.38 -21.65
CA SER A 348 40.73 54.80 -22.05
C SER A 348 41.60 55.67 -21.15
N ASP A 349 41.57 55.45 -19.83
CA ASP A 349 42.41 56.20 -18.88
C ASP A 349 43.90 55.89 -19.07
N LEU A 350 44.25 54.62 -19.34
CA LEU A 350 45.63 54.23 -19.64
C LEU A 350 46.12 54.82 -20.97
N GLU A 351 45.23 54.95 -21.96
CA GLU A 351 45.51 55.62 -23.25
C GLU A 351 45.78 57.12 -23.04
N LYS A 352 44.90 57.82 -22.30
CA LYS A 352 45.07 59.24 -21.96
C LYS A 352 46.35 59.51 -21.16
N ALA A 353 46.77 58.56 -20.32
CA ALA A 353 48.01 58.64 -19.55
C ALA A 353 49.27 58.21 -20.33
N GLY A 354 49.16 57.82 -21.60
CA GLY A 354 50.29 57.37 -22.43
C GLY A 354 50.90 56.01 -22.04
N LYS A 355 50.18 55.19 -21.26
CA LYS A 355 50.65 53.92 -20.68
C LYS A 355 50.29 52.68 -21.52
N THR A 356 50.24 52.84 -22.84
CA THR A 356 49.80 51.79 -23.79
C THR A 356 50.81 50.65 -24.00
N HIS A 357 52.08 50.84 -23.61
CA HIS A 357 53.13 49.81 -23.70
C HIS A 357 53.22 48.91 -22.44
N THR A 358 52.34 49.10 -21.45
CA THR A 358 52.42 48.38 -20.17
C THR A 358 51.70 47.03 -20.24
N LYS A 359 52.19 46.03 -19.48
CA LYS A 359 51.47 44.75 -19.29
C LYS A 359 50.05 44.93 -18.76
N SER A 360 49.84 46.00 -17.99
CA SER A 360 48.51 46.39 -17.49
C SER A 360 47.56 46.73 -18.64
N TYR A 361 47.99 47.53 -19.62
CA TYR A 361 47.17 47.88 -20.78
C TYR A 361 46.80 46.64 -21.61
N THR A 362 47.78 45.81 -21.96
CA THR A 362 47.54 44.59 -22.75
C THR A 362 46.56 43.63 -22.06
N ASN A 363 46.63 43.52 -20.73
CA ASN A 363 45.73 42.66 -19.96
C ASN A 363 44.30 43.21 -19.92
N GLU A 364 44.14 44.53 -19.76
CA GLU A 364 42.81 45.15 -19.72
C GLU A 364 42.13 45.13 -21.10
N VAL A 365 42.90 45.30 -22.19
CA VAL A 365 42.40 45.13 -23.57
C VAL A 365 41.97 43.68 -23.82
N ALA A 366 42.80 42.69 -23.46
CA ALA A 366 42.45 41.28 -23.61
C ALA A 366 41.19 40.88 -22.81
N LEU A 367 41.03 41.41 -21.59
CA LEU A 367 39.82 41.20 -20.78
C LEU A 367 38.60 41.90 -21.37
N LEU A 368 38.75 43.11 -21.92
CA LEU A 368 37.68 43.84 -22.59
C LEU A 368 37.17 43.07 -23.81
N ASP A 369 38.10 42.57 -24.65
CA ASP A 369 37.76 41.77 -25.83
C ASP A 369 37.10 40.45 -25.44
N LYS A 370 37.60 39.79 -24.40
CA LYS A 370 36.96 38.60 -23.82
C LYS A 370 35.51 38.86 -23.40
N TYR A 371 35.25 39.92 -22.63
CA TYR A 371 33.90 40.22 -22.16
C TYR A 371 32.97 40.65 -23.30
N ARG A 372 33.48 41.34 -24.34
CA ARG A 372 32.72 41.66 -25.55
C ARG A 372 32.34 40.40 -26.33
N SER A 373 33.24 39.41 -26.43
CA SER A 373 32.92 38.11 -27.02
C SER A 373 31.86 37.38 -26.20
N GLU A 374 32.07 37.26 -24.88
CA GLU A 374 31.11 36.60 -23.99
C GLU A 374 29.72 37.24 -24.07
N LEU A 375 29.62 38.57 -24.14
CA LEU A 375 28.34 39.27 -24.32
C LEU A 375 27.69 38.98 -25.67
N ARG A 376 28.48 38.85 -26.74
CA ARG A 376 27.99 38.53 -28.09
C ARG A 376 27.42 37.11 -28.18
N ASP A 377 28.00 36.18 -27.42
CA ASP A 377 27.59 34.78 -27.41
C ASP A 377 26.35 34.52 -26.51
N LEU A 378 25.92 35.52 -25.72
CA LEU A 378 24.69 35.42 -24.95
C LEU A 378 23.47 35.60 -25.86
N ALA A 379 22.58 34.61 -25.84
CA ALA A 379 21.30 34.71 -26.51
C ALA A 379 20.44 35.85 -25.93
N GLU A 380 19.67 36.51 -26.79
CA GLU A 380 18.76 37.57 -26.35
C GLU A 380 17.72 37.01 -25.37
N PRO A 381 17.35 37.75 -24.31
CA PRO A 381 16.48 37.28 -23.24
C PRO A 381 15.00 37.34 -23.67
N VAL A 382 14.65 36.63 -24.73
CA VAL A 382 13.30 36.52 -25.29
C VAL A 382 12.80 35.07 -25.20
N VAL A 383 11.48 34.88 -25.26
CA VAL A 383 10.84 33.55 -25.09
C VAL A 383 11.37 32.53 -26.10
N ASP A 384 11.53 32.92 -27.36
CA ASP A 384 11.97 32.00 -28.42
C ASP A 384 13.39 31.47 -28.21
N ASN A 385 14.27 32.25 -27.57
CA ASN A 385 15.66 31.89 -27.29
C ASN A 385 15.86 31.12 -25.97
N ALA A 386 14.81 30.97 -25.16
CA ALA A 386 14.89 30.17 -23.96
C ALA A 386 15.12 28.69 -24.33
N PRO A 387 15.88 27.92 -23.53
CA PRO A 387 16.05 26.49 -23.75
C PRO A 387 14.69 25.78 -23.86
N GLN A 388 14.58 24.85 -24.80
CA GLN A 388 13.40 24.01 -24.94
C GLN A 388 13.55 22.80 -24.01
N GLU A 389 12.54 22.57 -23.17
CA GLU A 389 12.58 21.50 -22.16
C GLU A 389 11.77 20.28 -22.62
N ILE A 390 10.73 20.51 -23.44
CA ILE A 390 9.88 19.47 -24.00
C ILE A 390 10.17 19.34 -25.50
N THR A 391 10.60 18.15 -25.94
CA THR A 391 10.98 17.87 -27.33
C THR A 391 9.99 16.98 -28.07
N GLU A 392 9.01 16.41 -27.37
CA GLU A 392 7.97 15.56 -27.95
C GLU A 392 6.65 15.67 -27.19
N PHE A 393 5.56 15.37 -27.88
CA PHE A 393 4.27 15.13 -27.25
C PHE A 393 4.19 13.68 -26.77
N SER A 394 3.59 13.47 -25.60
CA SER A 394 3.46 12.15 -24.98
C SER A 394 2.05 11.99 -24.44
N ILE A 395 1.36 10.96 -24.93
CA ILE A 395 0.00 10.59 -24.54
C ILE A 395 -0.08 10.01 -23.12
N THR A 396 1.05 9.72 -22.47
CA THR A 396 1.10 9.26 -21.07
C THR A 396 1.44 10.40 -20.10
N ASN A 397 1.80 11.58 -20.61
CA ASN A 397 2.12 12.74 -19.79
C ASN A 397 0.87 13.61 -19.56
N GLY A 398 0.39 13.64 -18.32
CA GLY A 398 -0.82 14.39 -17.94
C GLY A 398 -0.75 15.90 -18.22
N ASN A 399 0.43 16.53 -18.24
CA ASN A 399 0.57 17.94 -18.61
C ASN A 399 0.42 18.15 -20.12
N HIS A 400 0.91 17.21 -20.93
CA HIS A 400 0.80 17.28 -22.38
C HIS A 400 -0.66 17.10 -22.81
N ILE A 401 -1.35 16.10 -22.24
CA ILE A 401 -2.79 15.90 -22.43
C ILE A 401 -3.57 17.13 -21.96
N GLY A 402 -3.22 17.70 -20.80
CA GLY A 402 -3.87 18.90 -20.28
C GLY A 402 -3.66 20.13 -21.18
N TYR A 403 -2.51 20.28 -21.82
CA TYR A 403 -2.32 21.30 -22.83
C TYR A 403 -3.19 21.05 -24.07
N LEU A 404 -3.19 19.81 -24.59
CA LEU A 404 -3.99 19.42 -25.75
C LEU A 404 -5.49 19.73 -25.54
N ILE A 405 -6.06 19.28 -24.43
CA ILE A 405 -7.50 19.44 -24.15
C ILE A 405 -7.86 20.92 -23.92
N TYR A 406 -7.17 21.58 -22.99
CA TYR A 406 -7.63 22.86 -22.46
C TYR A 406 -7.07 24.08 -23.22
N ASP A 407 -5.85 23.98 -23.78
CA ASP A 407 -5.22 25.12 -24.47
C ASP A 407 -5.29 24.98 -26.01
N HIS A 408 -5.03 23.80 -26.56
CA HIS A 408 -5.02 23.59 -28.02
C HIS A 408 -6.42 23.41 -28.60
N LEU A 409 -7.19 22.45 -28.06
CA LEU A 409 -8.59 22.23 -28.47
C LEU A 409 -9.55 23.25 -27.87
N GLY A 410 -9.14 23.95 -26.80
CA GLY A 410 -9.94 24.98 -26.15
C GLY A 410 -11.19 24.46 -25.44
N ILE A 411 -11.18 23.18 -25.04
CA ILE A 411 -12.31 22.55 -24.32
C ILE A 411 -12.46 23.20 -22.94
N GLU A 412 -13.69 23.54 -22.58
CA GLU A 412 -14.01 24.17 -21.30
C GLU A 412 -13.72 23.22 -20.12
N ASP A 413 -13.09 23.76 -19.06
CA ASP A 413 -12.75 22.98 -17.88
C ASP A 413 -13.99 22.62 -17.03
N LYS A 414 -14.41 21.36 -17.16
CA LYS A 414 -15.46 20.69 -16.40
C LYS A 414 -14.94 19.84 -15.23
N THR A 415 -13.65 19.93 -14.86
CA THR A 415 -13.04 19.13 -13.77
C THR A 415 -13.83 19.22 -12.47
N PHE A 416 -14.44 20.38 -12.19
CA PHE A 416 -15.23 20.65 -10.99
C PHE A 416 -16.45 19.74 -10.81
N LYS A 417 -16.93 19.08 -11.87
CA LYS A 417 -18.02 18.10 -11.81
C LYS A 417 -17.60 16.84 -11.05
N ILE A 418 -16.32 16.47 -11.13
CA ILE A 418 -15.73 15.30 -10.46
C ILE A 418 -15.07 15.72 -9.15
N ASP A 419 -14.19 16.70 -9.19
CA ASP A 419 -13.47 17.22 -8.02
C ASP A 419 -13.47 18.75 -8.02
N ARG A 420 -14.23 19.33 -7.08
CA ARG A 420 -14.40 20.79 -6.93
C ARG A 420 -13.10 21.52 -6.57
N ASN A 421 -12.10 20.81 -6.05
CA ASN A 421 -10.83 21.40 -5.63
C ASN A 421 -9.76 21.36 -6.72
N LYS A 422 -10.00 20.60 -7.80
CA LYS A 422 -9.08 20.49 -8.93
C LYS A 422 -9.56 21.33 -10.11
N LYS A 423 -8.59 21.70 -10.95
CA LYS A 423 -8.81 22.39 -12.21
C LYS A 423 -7.89 21.78 -13.25
N ARG A 424 -8.36 21.78 -14.49
CA ARG A 424 -7.63 21.28 -15.65
C ARG A 424 -7.01 19.90 -15.41
N SER A 425 -7.77 19.00 -14.78
CA SER A 425 -7.25 17.68 -14.42
C SER A 425 -7.25 16.72 -15.61
N THR A 426 -6.31 15.79 -15.60
CA THR A 426 -6.18 14.66 -16.53
C THR A 426 -6.19 13.33 -15.79
N ALA A 427 -6.86 13.29 -14.63
CA ALA A 427 -7.14 12.05 -13.92
C ALA A 427 -8.11 11.17 -14.72
N ALA A 428 -8.03 9.85 -14.54
CA ALA A 428 -8.78 8.88 -15.34
C ALA A 428 -10.30 9.11 -15.29
N ASP A 429 -10.87 9.33 -14.10
CA ASP A 429 -12.29 9.64 -13.89
C ASP A 429 -12.74 10.94 -14.57
N VAL A 430 -11.86 11.93 -14.64
CA VAL A 430 -12.10 13.19 -15.36
C VAL A 430 -12.04 12.97 -16.87
N LEU A 431 -11.04 12.22 -17.36
CA LEU A 431 -10.90 11.92 -18.79
C LEU A 431 -12.03 11.05 -19.31
N ASP A 432 -12.49 10.05 -18.56
CA ASP A 432 -13.63 9.20 -18.92
C ASP A 432 -14.89 10.05 -19.19
N MET A 433 -15.19 11.00 -18.31
CA MET A 433 -16.29 11.96 -18.53
C MET A 433 -16.08 12.79 -19.81
N TYR A 434 -14.86 13.27 -20.07
CA TYR A 434 -14.59 14.06 -21.28
C TYR A 434 -14.69 13.23 -22.56
N TYR A 435 -14.27 11.97 -22.54
CA TYR A 435 -14.40 11.08 -23.70
C TYR A 435 -15.85 10.81 -24.06
N GLU A 436 -16.76 10.80 -23.07
CA GLU A 436 -18.20 10.71 -23.29
C GLU A 436 -18.82 12.03 -23.79
N ASP A 437 -18.42 13.16 -23.20
CA ASP A 437 -19.03 14.47 -23.45
C ASP A 437 -18.50 15.16 -24.73
N GLU A 438 -17.25 14.92 -25.13
CA GLU A 438 -16.53 15.72 -26.15
C GLU A 438 -16.11 14.87 -27.36
N PRO A 439 -16.86 14.93 -28.49
CA PRO A 439 -16.54 14.18 -29.70
C PRO A 439 -15.14 14.48 -30.28
N ALA A 440 -14.60 15.67 -30.00
CA ALA A 440 -13.27 16.06 -30.42
C ALA A 440 -12.17 15.20 -29.78
N LEU A 441 -12.44 14.51 -28.68
CA LEU A 441 -11.48 13.66 -27.97
C LEU A 441 -11.53 12.18 -28.38
N GLU A 442 -12.39 11.80 -29.33
CA GLU A 442 -12.54 10.41 -29.76
C GLU A 442 -11.21 9.73 -30.17
N PRO A 443 -10.26 10.39 -30.88
CA PRO A 443 -8.97 9.78 -31.17
C PRO A 443 -8.17 9.43 -29.91
N LEU A 444 -8.23 10.30 -28.89
CA LEU A 444 -7.53 10.08 -27.62
C LEU A 444 -8.23 9.00 -26.78
N ALA A 445 -9.57 8.98 -26.78
CA ALA A 445 -10.37 7.95 -26.13
C ALA A 445 -10.06 6.55 -26.69
N THR A 446 -9.93 6.44 -28.02
CA THR A 446 -9.58 5.18 -28.70
C THR A 446 -8.21 4.65 -28.25
N VAL A 447 -7.21 5.53 -28.17
CA VAL A 447 -5.87 5.14 -27.67
C VAL A 447 -5.95 4.71 -26.21
N ALA A 448 -6.69 5.44 -25.38
CA ALA A 448 -6.85 5.11 -23.96
C ALA A 448 -7.54 3.75 -23.76
N GLU A 449 -8.57 3.43 -24.56
CA GLU A 449 -9.27 2.15 -24.54
C GLU A 449 -8.35 0.98 -24.87
N TYR A 450 -7.66 1.04 -26.02
CA TYR A 450 -6.74 -0.03 -26.42
C TYR A 450 -5.55 -0.16 -25.47
N THR A 451 -5.00 0.96 -25.01
CA THR A 451 -3.92 0.94 -24.01
C THR A 451 -4.39 0.26 -22.74
N LYS A 452 -5.59 0.57 -22.24
CA LYS A 452 -6.16 -0.09 -21.06
C LYS A 452 -6.33 -1.58 -21.27
N LEU A 453 -6.89 -2.01 -22.41
CA LEU A 453 -7.02 -3.44 -22.72
C LEU A 453 -5.67 -4.15 -22.69
N LEU A 454 -4.66 -3.55 -23.31
CA LEU A 454 -3.35 -4.15 -23.43
C LEU A 454 -2.56 -4.15 -22.12
N THR A 455 -2.40 -2.98 -21.49
CA THR A 455 -1.49 -2.79 -20.35
C THR A 455 -2.14 -3.08 -19.00
N THR A 456 -3.47 -3.05 -18.90
CA THR A 456 -4.16 -3.36 -17.63
C THR A 456 -4.59 -4.82 -17.56
N TYR A 457 -4.94 -5.44 -18.68
CA TYR A 457 -5.50 -6.79 -18.69
C TYR A 457 -4.61 -7.80 -19.41
N ILE A 458 -4.23 -7.56 -20.66
CA ILE A 458 -3.58 -8.59 -21.48
C ILE A 458 -2.14 -8.86 -21.02
N ARG A 459 -1.27 -7.85 -21.06
CA ARG A 459 0.18 -8.01 -20.74
C ARG A 459 0.42 -8.45 -19.30
N PRO A 460 -0.24 -7.89 -18.26
CA PRO A 460 -0.03 -8.36 -16.89
C PRO A 460 -0.46 -9.81 -16.68
N ILE A 461 -1.54 -10.27 -17.32
CA ILE A 461 -1.99 -11.66 -17.17
C ILE A 461 -1.10 -12.63 -17.96
N LEU A 462 -0.60 -12.22 -19.13
CA LEU A 462 0.34 -13.02 -19.92
C LEU A 462 1.76 -13.05 -19.34
N GLY A 463 2.18 -11.98 -18.65
CA GLY A 463 3.59 -11.74 -18.33
C GLY A 463 4.45 -11.48 -19.56
N SER A 464 3.95 -10.65 -20.49
CA SER A 464 4.63 -10.28 -21.73
C SER A 464 5.16 -8.84 -21.70
N GLY A 465 6.09 -8.51 -22.60
CA GLY A 465 6.75 -7.20 -22.62
C GLY A 465 7.70 -7.03 -21.44
N GLU A 466 7.46 -6.00 -20.60
CA GLU A 466 8.21 -5.74 -19.37
C GLU A 466 7.47 -6.20 -18.10
N ASP A 467 6.23 -6.71 -18.25
CA ASP A 467 5.38 -7.09 -17.13
C ASP A 467 5.65 -8.53 -16.67
N LEU A 468 5.67 -8.74 -15.35
CA LEU A 468 5.60 -10.08 -14.77
C LEU A 468 4.16 -10.57 -14.77
N SER A 469 3.96 -11.86 -15.03
CA SER A 469 2.64 -12.49 -14.97
C SER A 469 2.03 -12.35 -13.58
N VAL A 470 0.80 -11.88 -13.49
CA VAL A 470 -0.01 -11.83 -12.26
C VAL A 470 -0.69 -13.17 -11.92
N LEU A 471 -0.50 -14.22 -12.74
CA LEU A 471 -0.95 -15.56 -12.41
C LEU A 471 -0.11 -16.14 -11.26
N GLU A 472 -0.78 -16.81 -10.34
CA GLU A 472 -0.13 -17.49 -9.23
C GLU A 472 0.51 -18.82 -9.66
N ILE A 473 1.26 -19.43 -8.74
CA ILE A 473 1.98 -20.69 -8.94
C ILE A 473 1.10 -21.87 -9.37
N ASP A 474 -0.21 -21.79 -9.15
CA ASP A 474 -1.19 -22.80 -9.55
C ASP A 474 -1.71 -22.59 -11.00
N GLY A 475 -1.23 -21.55 -11.68
CA GLY A 475 -1.61 -21.19 -13.04
C GLY A 475 -2.96 -20.47 -13.15
N ARG A 476 -3.48 -19.93 -12.05
CA ARG A 476 -4.77 -19.20 -12.03
C ARG A 476 -4.57 -17.72 -11.70
N LEU A 477 -5.54 -16.93 -12.15
CA LEU A 477 -5.66 -15.53 -11.74
C LEU A 477 -6.44 -15.46 -10.44
N HIS A 478 -5.86 -14.84 -9.41
CA HIS A 478 -6.53 -14.60 -8.14
C HIS A 478 -6.88 -13.12 -7.97
N SER A 479 -7.98 -12.86 -7.28
CA SER A 479 -8.45 -11.52 -6.94
C SER A 479 -8.67 -11.44 -5.44
N ASN A 480 -8.56 -10.24 -4.88
CA ASN A 480 -9.02 -9.95 -3.52
C ASN A 480 -10.43 -9.37 -3.59
N PHE A 481 -11.35 -9.94 -2.83
CA PHE A 481 -12.71 -9.46 -2.68
C PHE A 481 -12.86 -8.77 -1.33
N LYS A 482 -13.35 -7.54 -1.35
CA LYS A 482 -13.66 -6.78 -0.13
C LYS A 482 -15.17 -6.61 0.01
N ALA A 483 -15.77 -7.38 0.91
CA ALA A 483 -17.12 -7.13 1.39
C ALA A 483 -17.18 -5.72 2.01
N GLY A 484 -18.18 -4.91 1.62
CA GLY A 484 -18.24 -3.50 2.04
C GLY A 484 -17.11 -2.62 1.46
N GLY A 485 -16.43 -3.04 0.38
CA GLY A 485 -15.37 -2.25 -0.26
C GLY A 485 -15.83 -0.95 -0.90
N THR A 486 -17.15 -0.77 -1.10
CA THR A 486 -17.75 0.48 -1.55
C THR A 486 -18.63 1.09 -0.46
N LYS A 487 -18.82 2.43 -0.48
CA LYS A 487 -19.76 3.14 0.42
C LYS A 487 -21.22 2.69 0.30
N THR A 488 -21.55 1.90 -0.72
CA THR A 488 -22.91 1.36 -0.92
C THR A 488 -23.10 -0.03 -0.30
N GLY A 489 -22.06 -0.60 0.33
CA GLY A 489 -22.04 -1.96 0.84
C GLY A 489 -21.77 -3.04 -0.21
N ARG A 490 -21.62 -2.69 -1.49
CA ARG A 490 -21.26 -3.65 -2.55
C ARG A 490 -19.81 -4.11 -2.42
N TYR A 491 -19.58 -5.35 -2.86
CA TYR A 491 -18.25 -5.88 -3.11
C TYR A 491 -17.43 -4.96 -4.02
N SER A 492 -16.16 -4.82 -3.70
CA SER A 492 -15.13 -4.41 -4.64
C SER A 492 -14.15 -5.55 -4.85
N SER A 493 -13.50 -5.57 -6.01
CA SER A 493 -12.42 -6.50 -6.33
C SER A 493 -11.15 -5.75 -6.71
N SER A 494 -9.99 -6.30 -6.37
CA SER A 494 -8.70 -5.87 -6.90
C SER A 494 -7.88 -7.08 -7.32
N SER A 495 -6.87 -6.85 -8.17
CA SER A 495 -5.85 -7.88 -8.41
C SER A 495 -5.22 -8.33 -7.10
N TYR A 496 -4.92 -9.62 -6.99
CA TYR A 496 -4.03 -10.09 -5.94
C TYR A 496 -2.64 -9.51 -6.20
N ASN A 497 -2.05 -8.84 -5.21
CA ASN A 497 -0.83 -8.06 -5.39
C ASN A 497 0.36 -8.58 -4.55
N ALA A 498 0.35 -9.83 -4.06
CA ALA A 498 1.44 -10.26 -3.19
C ALA A 498 2.59 -10.96 -3.96
N ARG A 499 3.68 -10.21 -4.16
CA ARG A 499 5.04 -10.44 -3.60
C ARG A 499 6.02 -9.36 -4.11
N PRO A 500 6.87 -8.78 -3.23
CA PRO A 500 8.12 -9.45 -2.90
C PRO A 500 8.23 -9.82 -1.42
N THR A 501 8.71 -11.04 -1.17
CA THR A 501 9.43 -11.39 0.04
C THR A 501 10.82 -10.76 -0.02
N GLU A 502 11.05 -9.66 0.69
CA GLU A 502 12.40 -9.33 1.20
C GLU A 502 12.83 -10.32 2.33
N VAL A 503 12.33 -11.56 2.29
CA VAL A 503 12.79 -12.69 3.09
C VAL A 503 13.41 -13.77 2.18
N VAL A 504 13.70 -13.46 0.90
CA VAL A 504 14.61 -14.27 0.06
C VAL A 504 15.62 -13.43 -0.75
N ALA A 505 15.97 -12.24 -0.26
CA ALA A 505 17.22 -11.58 -0.63
C ALA A 505 18.30 -11.91 0.40
N TRP A 506 18.56 -13.20 0.61
CA TRP A 506 19.70 -13.66 1.42
C TRP A 506 20.88 -13.91 0.49
N ALA A 507 21.61 -12.84 0.19
CA ALA A 507 22.98 -12.89 -0.33
C ALA A 507 23.94 -12.38 0.75
#